data_AF-A0A7W7HMW8-F1
#
_entry.id   AF-A0A7W7HMW8-F1
#
_cell.length_a   1.000
_cell.length_b   1.000
_cell.length_c   1.000
_cell.angle_alpha   90.00
_cell.angle_beta   90.00
_cell.angle_gamma   90.00
#
_symmetry.space_group_name_H-M   'P 1'
#
loop_
_entity.id
_entity.type
_entity.pdbx_description
1 polymer ?
#
loop_
_entity_poly.entity_id
_entity_poly.type
_entity_poly.pdbx_seq_one_letter_code
_entity_poly.pdbx_strand_id
1 'polypeptide(L)'
;MRTRRFPLVRADLDQAVCPLPDDLGETLPETVAVVLDHRALGMAPGRETYEAGVVQDPGWRLTGIAWPADLHAGVLVTISVRDQQVHLRTVTLDEPMRVDGVDYFHEYDPRVITREFDPGVSNRGQVLNAVRRLGRVFEDGSAVFAEAELPAHCGLGRGKKGQFLLRNAVDQLLREGYVTRVAGSTGPDGELNYPAVDGEETLDLLFYAPLVEPASLPGEPGEHGDGAGGEHRAHWVSGFVRRLPAGANASKKQLNLHQQAMETEEIDGFTLEPGYTFVKKHHRGG
;
A
#
# COMPACT_ATOMS: atom_id res chain seq x y z
N MET A 1 24.65 -15.97 11.69
CA MET A 1 24.19 -14.58 11.63
C MET A 1 22.68 -14.61 11.52
N ARG A 2 21.95 -14.11 12.52
CA ARG A 2 20.48 -14.07 12.45
C ARG A 2 20.08 -12.81 11.69
N THR A 3 19.36 -13.00 10.60
CA THR A 3 18.84 -11.92 9.76
C THR A 3 17.33 -11.92 9.92
N ARG A 4 16.75 -10.75 10.18
CA ARG A 4 15.30 -10.56 10.33
C ARG A 4 14.84 -9.43 9.45
N ARG A 5 13.66 -9.58 8.87
CA ARG A 5 13.08 -8.63 7.95
C ARG A 5 11.71 -8.21 8.46
N PHE A 6 11.43 -6.92 8.46
CA PHE A 6 10.15 -6.36 8.90
C PHE A 6 9.80 -5.16 8.02
N PRO A 7 8.53 -4.94 7.74
CA PRO A 7 8.07 -3.72 7.08
C PRO A 7 8.04 -2.57 8.09
N LEU A 8 8.47 -1.39 7.67
CA LEU A 8 8.31 -0.16 8.43
C LEU A 8 6.85 0.27 8.44
N VAL A 9 6.30 0.63 9.59
CA VAL A 9 5.00 1.32 9.68
C VAL A 9 5.20 2.84 9.79
N ARG A 10 4.14 3.64 9.64
CA ARG A 10 4.24 5.11 9.74
C ARG A 10 4.87 5.54 11.07
N ALA A 11 4.47 4.89 12.16
CA ALA A 11 4.99 5.19 13.49
C ALA A 11 6.52 4.99 13.60
N ASP A 12 7.09 4.01 12.89
CA ASP A 12 8.54 3.77 12.87
C ASP A 12 9.30 4.95 12.25
N LEU A 13 8.75 5.46 11.14
CA LEU A 13 9.29 6.59 10.41
C LEU A 13 9.16 7.89 11.23
N ASP A 14 7.95 8.17 11.73
CA ASP A 14 7.64 9.42 12.43
C ASP A 14 8.35 9.53 13.79
N GLN A 15 8.53 8.39 14.49
CA GLN A 15 9.17 8.35 15.81
C GLN A 15 10.67 8.04 15.75
N ALA A 16 11.24 7.88 14.55
CA ALA A 16 12.64 7.51 14.36
C ALA A 16 13.01 6.23 15.12
N VAL A 17 12.16 5.20 15.03
CA VAL A 17 12.36 3.90 15.69
C VAL A 17 12.45 2.75 14.69
N CYS A 18 13.05 1.65 15.13
CA CYS A 18 13.15 0.41 14.36
C CYS A 18 12.88 -0.78 15.29
N PRO A 19 11.86 -1.62 15.04
CA PRO A 19 11.57 -2.76 15.90
C PRO A 19 12.72 -3.77 15.87
N LEU A 20 13.07 -4.29 17.04
CA LEU A 20 14.07 -5.33 17.20
C LEU A 20 13.40 -6.66 17.59
N PRO A 21 13.86 -7.79 17.03
CA PRO A 21 13.55 -9.11 17.58
C PRO A 21 13.98 -9.21 19.04
N ASP A 22 13.17 -9.91 19.86
CA ASP A 22 13.43 -10.04 21.30
C ASP A 22 14.83 -10.59 21.60
N ASP A 23 15.25 -11.60 20.85
CA ASP A 23 16.56 -12.23 21.01
C ASP A 23 17.72 -11.29 20.70
N LEU A 24 17.51 -10.26 19.88
CA LEU A 24 18.52 -9.23 19.63
C LEU A 24 18.46 -8.16 20.73
N GLY A 25 17.27 -7.65 21.04
CA GLY A 25 17.10 -6.60 22.06
C GLY A 25 17.67 -6.97 23.43
N GLU A 26 17.49 -8.22 23.87
CA GLU A 26 18.02 -8.72 25.15
C GLU A 26 19.55 -8.77 25.23
N THR A 27 20.23 -8.81 24.08
CA THR A 27 21.70 -9.00 24.01
C THR A 27 22.47 -7.73 23.72
N LEU A 28 21.78 -6.69 23.25
CA LEU A 28 22.41 -5.43 22.88
C LEU A 28 22.58 -4.54 24.12
N PRO A 29 23.66 -3.73 24.17
CA PRO A 29 23.79 -2.68 25.18
C PRO A 29 22.69 -1.62 25.03
N GLU A 30 22.47 -0.82 26.07
CA GLU A 30 21.48 0.29 26.08
C GLU A 30 21.67 1.29 24.94
N THR A 31 22.91 1.42 24.45
CA THR A 31 23.26 2.20 23.27
C THR A 31 24.10 1.36 22.34
N VAL A 32 23.74 1.31 21.05
CA VAL A 32 24.44 0.51 20.04
C VAL A 32 24.73 1.35 18.79
N ALA A 33 25.86 1.08 18.15
CA ALA A 33 26.15 1.64 16.84
C ALA A 33 25.24 0.98 15.79
N VAL A 34 24.49 1.80 15.06
CA VAL A 34 23.66 1.37 13.94
C VAL A 34 24.33 1.78 12.64
N VAL A 35 24.47 0.83 11.72
CA VAL A 35 24.92 1.06 10.35
C VAL A 35 23.74 0.89 9.42
N LEU A 36 23.31 1.97 8.77
CA LEU A 36 22.24 1.95 7.78
C LEU A 36 22.84 1.88 6.37
N ASP A 37 22.62 0.76 5.70
CA ASP A 37 22.94 0.54 4.28
C ASP A 37 21.67 0.76 3.44
N HIS A 38 21.64 1.86 2.67
CA HIS A 38 20.48 2.26 1.89
C HIS A 38 20.90 2.92 0.57
N ARG A 39 20.10 2.75 -0.49
CA ARG A 39 20.35 3.42 -1.78
C ARG A 39 19.33 4.52 -1.99
N ALA A 40 19.74 5.78 -1.88
CA ALA A 40 18.83 6.91 -2.05
C ALA A 40 18.14 6.83 -3.42
N LEU A 41 16.81 6.77 -3.40
CA LEU A 41 15.95 6.58 -4.56
C LEU A 41 16.33 5.36 -5.43
N GLY A 42 16.88 4.32 -4.80
CA GLY A 42 17.35 3.10 -5.47
C GLY A 42 18.70 3.21 -6.18
N MET A 43 19.29 4.41 -6.24
CA MET A 43 20.46 4.69 -7.09
C MET A 43 21.77 4.75 -6.30
N ALA A 44 21.94 5.79 -5.49
CA ALA A 44 23.22 6.13 -4.88
C ALA A 44 23.42 5.33 -3.58
N PRO A 45 24.42 4.45 -3.47
CA PRO A 45 24.69 3.75 -2.23
C PRO A 45 25.11 4.74 -1.14
N GLY A 46 24.32 4.78 -0.08
CA GLY A 46 24.58 5.45 1.16
C GLY A 46 24.90 4.44 2.26
N ARG A 47 25.89 4.79 3.08
CA ARG A 47 26.14 4.14 4.36
C ARG A 47 26.25 5.22 5.40
N GLU A 48 25.39 5.13 6.40
CA GLU A 48 25.41 6.04 7.55
C GLU A 48 25.64 5.24 8.82
N THR A 49 26.30 5.86 9.79
CA THR A 49 26.55 5.25 11.10
C THR A 49 26.23 6.26 12.18
N TYR A 50 25.41 5.86 13.14
CA TYR A 50 25.00 6.68 14.27
C TYR A 50 24.78 5.81 15.50
N GLU A 51 24.80 6.43 16.67
CA GLU A 51 24.41 5.78 17.92
C GLU A 51 22.89 5.76 18.05
N ALA A 52 22.33 4.62 18.42
CA ALA A 52 20.91 4.44 18.68
C ALA A 52 20.70 3.89 20.10
N GLY A 53 19.63 4.34 20.74
CA GLY A 53 19.19 3.75 22.02
C GLY A 53 18.48 2.42 21.78
N VAL A 54 18.67 1.46 22.68
CA VAL A 54 17.94 0.19 22.71
C VAL A 54 16.98 0.24 23.88
N VAL A 55 15.68 0.21 23.59
CA VAL A 55 14.63 0.32 24.62
C VAL A 55 13.61 -0.80 24.49
N GLN A 56 12.97 -1.15 25.61
CA GLN A 56 11.91 -2.13 25.69
C GLN A 56 10.60 -1.45 26.11
N ASP A 57 9.72 -1.10 25.16
CA ASP A 57 8.35 -0.63 25.43
C ASP A 57 7.58 -0.46 24.11
N PRO A 58 6.45 -1.12 23.83
CA PRO A 58 5.95 -2.36 24.44
C PRO A 58 6.78 -3.61 24.03
N GLY A 59 7.75 -3.45 23.13
CA GLY A 59 8.71 -4.47 22.71
C GLY A 59 10.08 -3.84 22.48
N TRP A 60 11.08 -4.66 22.13
CA TRP A 60 12.42 -4.16 21.85
C TRP A 60 12.46 -3.32 20.57
N ARG A 61 13.13 -2.17 20.64
CA ARG A 61 13.31 -1.27 19.48
C ARG A 61 14.57 -0.44 19.62
N LEU A 62 15.13 -0.07 18.46
CA LEU A 62 16.11 1.01 18.36
C LEU A 62 15.38 2.35 18.31
N THR A 63 15.98 3.39 18.88
CA THR A 63 15.50 4.78 18.83
C THR A 63 16.56 5.72 18.27
N GLY A 64 16.15 6.85 17.72
CA GLY A 64 17.06 7.83 17.13
C GLY A 64 17.55 7.45 15.73
N ILE A 65 16.78 6.62 15.01
CA ILE A 65 17.10 6.20 13.65
C ILE A 65 16.87 7.35 12.67
N ALA A 66 17.93 7.77 11.99
CA ALA A 66 17.82 8.73 10.89
C ALA A 66 17.34 8.02 9.62
N TRP A 67 16.01 7.91 9.46
CA TRP A 67 15.43 7.29 8.27
C TRP A 67 15.62 8.17 7.03
N PRO A 68 16.05 7.60 5.88
CA PRO A 68 16.12 8.31 4.61
C PRO A 68 14.75 8.84 4.18
N ALA A 69 14.74 10.02 3.57
CA ALA A 69 13.51 10.76 3.25
C ALA A 69 12.63 10.09 2.17
N ASP A 70 13.20 9.18 1.38
CA ASP A 70 12.52 8.39 0.36
C ASP A 70 11.97 7.05 0.90
N LEU A 71 12.10 6.78 2.20
CA LEU A 71 11.43 5.63 2.82
C LEU A 71 9.98 5.95 3.15
N HIS A 72 9.10 5.01 2.80
CA HIS A 72 7.67 5.06 3.08
C HIS A 72 7.23 3.84 3.89
N ALA A 73 6.06 3.94 4.52
CA ALA A 73 5.45 2.82 5.22
C ALA A 73 5.29 1.64 4.25
N GLY A 74 5.64 0.44 4.71
CA GLY A 74 5.70 -0.78 3.92
C GLY A 74 7.10 -1.15 3.46
N VAL A 75 8.07 -0.22 3.38
CA VAL A 75 9.45 -0.59 2.99
C VAL A 75 10.02 -1.62 3.96
N LEU A 76 10.60 -2.67 3.41
CA LEU A 76 11.17 -3.77 4.17
C LEU A 76 12.62 -3.49 4.55
N VAL A 77 12.89 -3.49 5.85
CA VAL A 77 14.23 -3.34 6.41
C VAL A 77 14.72 -4.69 6.93
N THR A 78 15.98 -5.00 6.62
CA THR A 78 16.68 -6.17 7.11
C THR A 78 17.60 -5.79 8.25
N ILE A 79 17.36 -6.34 9.43
CA ILE A 79 18.24 -6.25 10.60
C ILE A 79 19.22 -7.42 10.62
N SER A 80 20.47 -7.11 10.93
CA SER A 80 21.43 -8.10 11.37
C SER A 80 22.44 -7.51 12.35
N VAL A 81 23.06 -8.35 13.18
CA VAL A 81 24.10 -7.92 14.13
C VAL A 81 25.46 -8.48 13.71
N ARG A 82 26.48 -7.61 13.68
CA ARG A 82 27.89 -7.95 13.41
C ARG A 82 28.78 -7.08 14.27
N ASP A 83 29.79 -7.66 14.92
CA ASP A 83 30.79 -6.91 15.68
C ASP A 83 30.20 -5.90 16.70
N GLN A 84 29.12 -6.28 17.38
CA GLN A 84 28.34 -5.44 18.31
C GLN A 84 27.68 -4.20 17.66
N GLN A 85 27.56 -4.18 16.34
CA GLN A 85 26.83 -3.17 15.58
C GLN A 85 25.56 -3.78 14.99
N VAL A 86 24.49 -2.98 14.94
CA VAL A 86 23.26 -3.35 14.25
C VAL A 86 23.32 -2.80 12.83
N HIS A 87 23.24 -3.67 11.85
CA HIS A 87 23.12 -3.30 10.45
C HIS A 87 21.65 -3.32 10.04
N LEU A 88 21.17 -2.16 9.57
CA LEU A 88 19.89 -1.99 8.92
C LEU A 88 20.14 -1.91 7.41
N ARG A 89 19.45 -2.72 6.62
CA ARG A 89 19.61 -2.73 5.17
C ARG A 89 18.27 -2.69 4.45
N THR A 90 18.15 -1.80 3.48
CA THR A 90 17.08 -1.84 2.47
C THR A 90 17.55 -2.56 1.21
N VAL A 91 16.62 -3.17 0.48
CA VAL A 91 16.90 -3.83 -0.80
C VAL A 91 16.16 -3.08 -1.88
N THR A 92 16.84 -2.67 -2.94
CA THR A 92 16.25 -1.93 -4.05
C THR A 92 15.38 -2.84 -4.90
N LEU A 93 14.32 -2.29 -5.46
CA LEU A 93 13.60 -2.95 -6.55
C LEU A 93 14.45 -2.90 -7.82
N ASP A 94 14.27 -3.88 -8.70
CA ASP A 94 14.85 -3.86 -10.05
C ASP A 94 14.23 -2.73 -10.88
N GLU A 95 12.92 -2.52 -10.71
CA GLU A 95 12.14 -1.43 -11.31
C GLU A 95 11.37 -0.70 -10.21
N PRO A 96 11.51 0.64 -10.08
CA PRO A 96 10.72 1.42 -9.13
C PRO A 96 9.22 1.31 -9.43
N MET A 97 8.40 1.27 -8.38
CA MET A 97 6.96 1.09 -8.49
C MET A 97 6.20 2.20 -7.77
N ARG A 98 5.18 2.76 -8.41
CA ARG A 98 4.21 3.68 -7.83
C ARG A 98 2.98 2.90 -7.36
N VAL A 99 2.68 2.98 -6.07
CA VAL A 99 1.50 2.37 -5.46
C VAL A 99 0.56 3.45 -4.94
N ASP A 100 -0.61 3.56 -5.56
CA ASP A 100 -1.61 4.61 -5.28
C ASP A 100 -1.04 6.04 -5.27
N GLY A 101 -0.07 6.31 -6.15
CA GLY A 101 0.56 7.63 -6.27
C GLY A 101 1.78 7.85 -5.37
N VAL A 102 2.24 6.84 -4.62
CA VAL A 102 3.46 6.90 -3.81
C VAL A 102 4.55 6.05 -4.47
N ASP A 103 5.73 6.63 -4.69
CA ASP A 103 6.85 5.95 -5.34
C ASP A 103 7.65 5.11 -4.34
N TYR A 104 7.91 3.85 -4.71
CA TYR A 104 8.72 2.90 -3.95
C TYR A 104 9.91 2.48 -4.79
N PHE A 105 11.11 2.71 -4.24
CA PHE A 105 12.39 2.32 -4.85
C PHE A 105 13.00 1.07 -4.21
N HIS A 106 12.40 0.59 -3.12
CA HIS A 106 12.88 -0.51 -2.30
C HIS A 106 11.78 -1.54 -2.11
N GLU A 107 12.15 -2.80 -1.93
CA GLU A 107 11.21 -3.88 -1.64
C GLU A 107 10.31 -3.52 -0.45
N TYR A 108 9.02 -3.83 -0.58
CA TYR A 108 7.99 -3.43 0.36
C TYR A 108 6.99 -4.56 0.66
N ASP A 109 6.25 -4.45 1.76
CA ASP A 109 5.08 -5.30 2.07
C ASP A 109 3.79 -4.59 1.63
N PRO A 110 3.10 -5.10 0.60
CA PRO A 110 1.86 -4.51 0.09
C PRO A 110 0.76 -4.39 1.16
N ARG A 111 0.73 -5.29 2.15
CA ARG A 111 -0.30 -5.29 3.20
C ARG A 111 -0.15 -4.06 4.09
N VAL A 112 1.09 -3.69 4.41
CA VAL A 112 1.38 -2.50 5.22
C VAL A 112 1.08 -1.23 4.43
N ILE A 113 1.44 -1.17 3.14
CA ILE A 113 1.05 -0.05 2.27
C ILE A 113 -0.47 0.13 2.27
N THR A 114 -1.22 -0.97 2.15
CA THR A 114 -2.68 -0.90 2.18
C THR A 114 -3.20 -0.36 3.51
N ARG A 115 -2.70 -0.86 4.65
CA ARG A 115 -3.14 -0.47 5.99
C ARG A 115 -2.74 0.96 6.38
N GLU A 116 -1.53 1.39 6.01
CA GLU A 116 -0.92 2.64 6.48
C GLU A 116 -1.22 3.84 5.57
N PHE A 117 -1.81 3.61 4.39
CA PHE A 117 -2.18 4.70 3.49
C PHE A 117 -3.24 5.61 4.09
N ASP A 118 -3.08 6.91 3.88
CA ASP A 118 -4.04 7.92 4.28
C ASP A 118 -4.79 8.45 3.04
N PRO A 119 -6.05 8.04 2.82
CA PRO A 119 -6.86 8.55 1.71
C PRO A 119 -7.48 9.93 1.97
N GLY A 120 -7.15 10.57 3.11
CA GLY A 120 -7.63 11.88 3.52
C GLY A 120 -9.02 11.87 4.15
N VAL A 121 -9.47 13.06 4.58
CA VAL A 121 -10.67 13.24 5.41
C VAL A 121 -11.99 13.37 4.64
N SER A 122 -11.96 13.30 3.32
CA SER A 122 -13.17 13.37 2.48
C SER A 122 -14.12 12.19 2.74
N ASN A 123 -15.41 12.30 2.40
CA ASN A 123 -16.36 11.19 2.59
C ASN A 123 -15.89 9.91 1.86
N ARG A 124 -15.36 10.03 0.64
CA ARG A 124 -14.76 8.90 -0.10
C ARG A 124 -13.51 8.38 0.59
N GLY A 125 -12.69 9.28 1.15
CA GLY A 125 -11.49 8.93 1.90
C GLY A 125 -11.83 8.14 3.16
N GLN A 126 -12.84 8.55 3.91
CA GLN A 126 -13.33 7.82 5.08
C GLN A 126 -13.82 6.40 4.75
N VAL A 127 -14.56 6.23 3.64
CA VAL A 127 -14.98 4.90 3.17
C VAL A 127 -13.78 4.06 2.76
N LEU A 128 -12.88 4.60 1.94
CA LEU A 128 -11.69 3.90 1.48
C LEU A 128 -10.76 3.53 2.65
N ASN A 129 -10.67 4.39 3.66
CA ASN A 129 -9.92 4.15 4.89
C ASN A 129 -10.50 2.97 5.66
N ALA A 130 -11.83 2.89 5.80
CA ALA A 130 -12.47 1.74 6.44
C ALA A 130 -12.18 0.44 5.69
N VAL A 131 -12.31 0.44 4.36
CA VAL A 131 -12.02 -0.74 3.52
C VAL A 131 -10.57 -1.20 3.70
N ARG A 132 -9.60 -0.28 3.62
CA ARG A 132 -8.17 -0.60 3.70
C ARG A 132 -7.69 -0.96 5.10
N ARG A 133 -8.15 -0.23 6.13
CA ARG A 133 -7.69 -0.40 7.51
C ARG A 133 -8.38 -1.51 8.27
N LEU A 134 -9.64 -1.78 7.97
CA LEU A 134 -10.46 -2.73 8.72
C LEU A 134 -10.81 -3.97 7.90
N GLY A 135 -10.69 -3.90 6.57
CA GLY A 135 -10.91 -5.04 5.70
C GLY A 135 -9.87 -6.14 5.86
N ARG A 136 -10.23 -7.33 5.39
CA ARG A 136 -9.29 -8.44 5.23
C ARG A 136 -8.36 -8.09 4.08
N VAL A 137 -7.06 -7.97 4.35
CA VAL A 137 -6.03 -7.61 3.37
C VAL A 137 -5.31 -8.87 2.91
N PHE A 138 -5.14 -9.02 1.60
CA PHE A 138 -4.44 -10.14 0.96
C PHE A 138 -2.96 -9.82 0.74
N GLU A 139 -2.17 -10.83 0.40
CA GLU A 139 -0.71 -10.71 0.23
C GLU A 139 -0.29 -9.72 -0.86
N ASP A 140 -1.13 -9.51 -1.86
CA ASP A 140 -0.90 -8.54 -2.94
C ASP A 140 -1.34 -7.10 -2.58
N GLY A 141 -1.78 -6.88 -1.34
CA GLY A 141 -2.26 -5.59 -0.86
C GLY A 141 -3.72 -5.30 -1.21
N SER A 142 -4.41 -6.15 -1.98
CA SER A 142 -5.86 -6.02 -2.16
C SER A 142 -6.59 -6.22 -0.82
N ALA A 143 -7.80 -5.68 -0.70
CA ALA A 143 -8.58 -5.77 0.52
C ALA A 143 -10.07 -5.95 0.25
N VAL A 144 -10.76 -6.69 1.12
CA VAL A 144 -12.23 -6.79 1.11
C VAL A 144 -12.84 -6.31 2.42
N PHE A 145 -13.98 -5.65 2.30
CA PHE A 145 -14.77 -5.19 3.44
C PHE A 145 -16.26 -5.31 3.15
N ALA A 146 -17.06 -5.73 4.13
CA ALA A 146 -18.51 -5.85 3.99
C ALA A 146 -19.16 -4.48 3.80
N GLU A 147 -19.90 -4.28 2.70
CA GLU A 147 -20.49 -2.96 2.41
C GLU A 147 -21.52 -2.55 3.47
N ALA A 148 -22.25 -3.52 4.01
CA ALA A 148 -23.24 -3.32 5.08
C ALA A 148 -22.64 -2.77 6.38
N GLU A 149 -21.35 -3.01 6.64
CA GLU A 149 -20.65 -2.59 7.87
C GLU A 149 -20.11 -1.16 7.79
N LEU A 150 -20.06 -0.54 6.60
CA LEU A 150 -19.51 0.80 6.42
C LEU A 150 -20.10 1.86 7.37
N PRO A 151 -21.43 1.95 7.59
CA PRO A 151 -22.02 2.94 8.49
C PRO A 151 -21.45 2.90 9.92
N ALA A 152 -21.03 1.73 10.39
CA ALA A 152 -20.49 1.57 11.73
C ALA A 152 -19.04 2.07 11.83
N HIS A 153 -18.29 2.06 10.73
CA HIS A 153 -16.83 2.17 10.74
C HIS A 153 -16.24 3.40 10.05
N CYS A 154 -16.94 4.02 9.09
CA CYS A 154 -16.41 5.17 8.36
C CYS A 154 -16.87 6.53 8.91
N GLY A 155 -17.68 6.56 9.97
CA GLY A 155 -18.23 7.80 10.54
C GLY A 155 -19.35 8.45 9.72
N LEU A 156 -19.78 7.81 8.62
CA LEU A 156 -20.93 8.19 7.79
C LEU A 156 -22.15 7.31 8.10
N GLY A 157 -23.26 7.48 7.37
CA GLY A 157 -24.41 6.59 7.47
C GLY A 157 -25.43 6.89 8.59
N ARG A 158 -25.15 7.83 9.50
CA ARG A 158 -26.13 8.25 10.53
C ARG A 158 -27.18 9.21 9.97
N GLY A 159 -28.45 8.82 10.07
CA GLY A 159 -29.60 9.59 9.59
C GLY A 159 -29.66 9.74 8.07
N LYS A 160 -30.73 10.35 7.55
CA LYS A 160 -30.96 10.45 6.09
C LYS A 160 -29.81 11.13 5.34
N LYS A 161 -29.24 12.21 5.90
CA LYS A 161 -28.10 12.92 5.32
C LYS A 161 -26.84 12.06 5.31
N GLY A 162 -26.53 11.38 6.42
CA GLY A 162 -25.35 10.51 6.50
C GLY A 162 -25.43 9.31 5.56
N GLN A 163 -26.61 8.71 5.41
CA GLN A 163 -26.85 7.62 4.44
C GLN A 163 -26.66 8.10 3.00
N PHE A 164 -27.16 9.30 2.67
CA PHE A 164 -26.95 9.89 1.35
C PHE A 164 -25.46 10.12 1.04
N LEU A 165 -24.71 10.69 1.99
CA LEU A 165 -23.27 10.92 1.84
C LEU A 165 -22.48 9.62 1.70
N LEU A 166 -22.80 8.60 2.50
CA LEU A 166 -22.19 7.28 2.40
C LEU A 166 -22.41 6.66 1.03
N ARG A 167 -23.66 6.61 0.57
CA ARG A 167 -24.01 6.05 -0.75
C ARG A 167 -23.28 6.79 -1.87
N ASN A 168 -23.27 8.12 -1.83
CA ASN A 168 -22.57 8.94 -2.82
C ASN A 168 -21.06 8.64 -2.84
N ALA A 169 -20.44 8.54 -1.65
CA ALA A 169 -19.01 8.21 -1.53
C ALA A 169 -18.67 6.82 -2.10
N VAL A 170 -19.49 5.80 -1.80
CA VAL A 170 -19.32 4.45 -2.37
C VAL A 170 -19.49 4.47 -3.89
N ASP A 171 -20.55 5.13 -4.38
CA ASP A 171 -20.81 5.25 -5.82
C ASP A 171 -19.68 5.97 -6.56
N GLN A 172 -19.05 6.96 -5.92
CA GLN A 172 -17.88 7.65 -6.46
C GLN A 172 -16.66 6.71 -6.54
N LEU A 173 -16.34 5.98 -5.48
CA LEU A 173 -15.22 5.03 -5.46
C LEU A 173 -15.39 3.92 -6.51
N LEU A 174 -16.61 3.43 -6.71
CA LEU A 174 -16.94 2.44 -7.74
C LEU A 174 -16.75 3.01 -9.15
N ARG A 175 -17.21 4.25 -9.37
CA ARG A 175 -17.10 4.93 -10.67
C ARG A 175 -15.65 5.23 -11.04
N GLU A 176 -14.84 5.63 -10.05
CA GLU A 176 -13.41 5.90 -10.18
C GLU A 176 -12.56 4.61 -10.17
N GLY A 177 -13.17 3.46 -9.90
CA GLY A 177 -12.51 2.16 -9.95
C GLY A 177 -11.55 1.89 -8.79
N TYR A 178 -11.64 2.64 -7.69
CA TYR A 178 -10.91 2.36 -6.45
C TYR A 178 -11.40 1.08 -5.77
N VAL A 179 -12.69 0.79 -5.90
CA VAL A 179 -13.30 -0.45 -5.39
C VAL A 179 -14.20 -1.06 -6.45
N THR A 180 -14.54 -2.33 -6.24
CA THR A 180 -15.55 -3.05 -7.02
C THR A 180 -16.48 -3.80 -6.05
N ARG A 181 -17.76 -3.92 -6.40
CA ARG A 181 -18.67 -4.81 -5.66
C ARG A 181 -18.45 -6.24 -6.11
N VAL A 182 -18.28 -7.14 -5.14
CA VAL A 182 -18.10 -8.57 -5.35
C VAL A 182 -18.91 -9.35 -4.34
N ALA A 183 -19.29 -10.59 -4.69
CA ALA A 183 -19.91 -11.50 -3.74
C ALA A 183 -18.82 -12.16 -2.87
N GLY A 184 -19.03 -12.10 -1.56
CA GLY A 184 -18.29 -12.90 -0.59
C GLY A 184 -19.21 -13.74 0.26
N SER A 185 -18.64 -14.39 1.26
CA SER A 185 -19.39 -15.11 2.29
C SER A 185 -18.80 -14.88 3.67
N THR A 186 -19.57 -15.18 4.70
CA THR A 186 -19.08 -15.19 6.09
C THR A 186 -18.98 -16.63 6.57
N GLY A 187 -17.78 -17.02 6.98
CA GLY A 187 -17.54 -18.35 7.55
C GLY A 187 -18.14 -18.53 8.94
N PRO A 188 -18.14 -19.75 9.49
CA PRO A 188 -18.70 -20.05 10.81
C PRO A 188 -18.13 -19.21 11.95
N ASP A 189 -16.88 -18.75 11.81
CA ASP A 189 -16.15 -17.95 12.80
C ASP A 189 -16.32 -16.43 12.59
N GLY A 190 -17.16 -16.00 11.64
CA GLY A 190 -17.34 -14.59 11.29
C GLY A 190 -16.27 -14.03 10.33
N GLU A 191 -15.31 -14.86 9.89
CA GLU A 191 -14.28 -14.48 8.93
C GLU A 191 -14.88 -14.21 7.54
N LEU A 192 -14.43 -13.12 6.90
CA LEU A 192 -14.86 -12.76 5.56
C LEU A 192 -14.14 -13.61 4.52
N ASN A 193 -14.89 -14.37 3.73
CA ASN A 193 -14.39 -15.17 2.62
C ASN A 193 -14.62 -14.47 1.29
N TYR A 194 -13.59 -14.52 0.47
CA TYR A 194 -13.62 -14.03 -0.89
C TYR A 194 -12.69 -14.89 -1.78
N PRO A 195 -13.22 -15.45 -2.89
CA PRO A 195 -14.63 -15.44 -3.32
C PRO A 195 -15.59 -16.10 -2.32
N ALA A 196 -16.91 -15.91 -2.52
CA ALA A 196 -17.93 -16.58 -1.72
C ALA A 196 -17.78 -18.12 -1.77
N VAL A 197 -17.95 -18.77 -0.63
CA VAL A 197 -17.87 -20.23 -0.48
C VAL A 197 -19.27 -20.84 -0.57
N ASP A 198 -19.40 -21.95 -1.32
CA ASP A 198 -20.66 -22.66 -1.48
C ASP A 198 -21.22 -23.13 -0.12
N GLY A 199 -22.48 -22.80 0.15
CA GLY A 199 -23.19 -23.19 1.37
C GLY A 199 -23.05 -22.22 2.54
N GLU A 200 -22.21 -21.18 2.43
CA GLU A 200 -22.12 -20.09 3.40
C GLU A 200 -23.11 -18.95 3.09
N GLU A 201 -23.40 -18.10 4.09
CA GLU A 201 -24.22 -16.90 3.88
C GLU A 201 -23.46 -15.90 3.01
N THR A 202 -24.08 -15.53 1.88
CA THR A 202 -23.50 -14.59 0.91
C THR A 202 -23.76 -13.15 1.29
N LEU A 203 -22.79 -12.27 1.07
CA LEU A 203 -22.91 -10.83 1.30
C LEU A 203 -22.15 -10.01 0.24
N ASP A 204 -22.54 -8.74 0.11
CA ASP A 204 -21.88 -7.78 -0.77
C ASP A 204 -20.60 -7.24 -0.09
N LEU A 205 -19.47 -7.44 -0.78
CA LEU A 205 -18.18 -6.91 -0.38
C LEU A 205 -17.73 -5.78 -1.32
N LEU A 206 -17.06 -4.79 -0.76
CA LEU A 206 -16.20 -3.87 -1.50
C LEU A 206 -14.80 -4.46 -1.60
N PHE A 207 -14.37 -4.78 -2.82
CA PHE A 207 -13.02 -5.21 -3.14
C PHE A 207 -12.19 -4.02 -3.62
N TYR A 208 -11.18 -3.65 -2.83
CA TYR A 208 -10.13 -2.71 -3.19
C TYR A 208 -8.95 -3.46 -3.79
N ALA A 209 -8.40 -2.95 -4.89
CA ALA A 209 -7.13 -3.38 -5.44
C ALA A 209 -6.20 -2.16 -5.57
N PRO A 210 -4.94 -2.25 -5.12
CA PRO A 210 -3.99 -1.15 -5.26
C PRO A 210 -3.75 -0.83 -6.73
N LEU A 211 -3.63 0.46 -7.03
CA LEU A 211 -3.09 0.90 -8.32
C LEU A 211 -1.57 0.77 -8.26
N VAL A 212 -1.01 -0.12 -9.07
CA VAL A 212 0.43 -0.37 -9.16
C VAL A 212 0.90 -0.04 -10.57
N GLU A 213 1.83 0.92 -10.69
CA GLU A 213 2.36 1.43 -11.95
C GLU A 213 3.90 1.49 -11.85
N PRO A 214 4.65 1.38 -12.96
CA PRO A 214 6.07 1.73 -12.95
C PRO A 214 6.25 3.19 -12.51
N ALA A 215 7.21 3.45 -11.62
CA ALA A 215 7.60 4.81 -11.25
C ALA A 215 8.79 5.25 -12.12
N SER A 216 8.81 6.53 -12.50
CA SER A 216 9.94 7.11 -13.24
C SER A 216 11.21 7.09 -12.38
N LEU A 217 12.35 6.82 -13.02
CA LEU A 217 13.63 6.95 -12.33
C LEU A 217 13.91 8.44 -12.04
N PRO A 218 14.56 8.78 -10.91
CA PRO A 218 14.91 10.15 -10.62
C PRO A 218 15.88 10.70 -11.68
N GLY A 219 15.50 11.80 -12.33
CA GLY A 219 16.28 12.45 -13.39
C GLY A 219 15.88 12.06 -14.81
N GLU A 220 14.98 11.10 -15.00
CA GLU A 220 14.26 10.96 -16.26
C GLU A 220 13.22 12.09 -16.35
N PRO A 221 13.00 12.68 -17.55
CA PRO A 221 11.89 13.60 -17.75
C PRO A 221 10.58 12.81 -17.67
N GLY A 222 10.11 12.57 -16.45
CA GLY A 222 8.77 12.07 -16.23
C GLY A 222 7.77 13.12 -16.72
N GLU A 223 6.78 12.70 -17.51
CA GLU A 223 5.57 13.48 -17.69
C GLU A 223 4.89 13.59 -16.31
N HIS A 224 5.17 14.70 -15.63
CA HIS A 224 4.64 15.13 -14.33
C HIS A 224 5.29 14.51 -13.09
N GLY A 225 6.35 15.17 -12.60
CA GLY A 225 6.90 14.94 -11.27
C GLY A 225 7.62 16.17 -10.72
N ASP A 226 6.88 17.06 -10.05
CA ASP A 226 7.49 17.93 -9.04
C ASP A 226 7.29 17.26 -7.69
N GLY A 227 8.40 16.87 -7.08
CA GLY A 227 8.44 16.28 -5.75
C GLY A 227 8.09 17.27 -4.63
N ALA A 228 7.95 16.68 -3.44
CA ALA A 228 7.78 17.30 -2.13
C ALA A 228 6.39 17.88 -1.82
N GLY A 229 5.73 17.25 -0.84
CA GLY A 229 4.68 17.87 -0.03
C GLY A 229 3.29 17.34 -0.32
N GLY A 230 2.58 16.94 0.74
CA GLY A 230 1.23 16.42 0.68
C GLY A 230 0.19 17.50 0.37
N GLU A 231 0.15 17.94 -0.88
CA GLU A 231 -0.97 18.70 -1.43
C GLU A 231 -1.64 17.86 -2.51
N HIS A 232 -2.89 17.48 -2.22
CA HIS A 232 -3.80 16.83 -3.17
C HIS A 232 -3.93 17.66 -4.45
N ARG A 233 -3.10 17.39 -5.45
CA ARG A 233 -3.33 17.91 -6.80
C ARG A 233 -4.32 16.98 -7.50
N ALA A 234 -5.19 17.59 -8.30
CA ALA A 234 -6.09 16.86 -9.18
C ALA A 234 -5.23 16.22 -10.27
N HIS A 235 -5.05 14.90 -10.19
CA HIS A 235 -4.14 14.17 -11.06
C HIS A 235 -4.94 13.46 -12.16
N TRP A 236 -4.58 13.72 -13.41
CA TRP A 236 -4.90 12.80 -14.49
C TRP A 236 -4.11 11.52 -14.25
N VAL A 237 -4.82 10.41 -14.08
CA VAL A 237 -4.24 9.07 -14.01
C VAL A 237 -4.19 8.53 -15.41
N SER A 238 -3.00 8.14 -15.87
CA SER A 238 -2.81 7.44 -17.14
C SER A 238 -3.61 6.14 -17.19
N GLY A 239 -3.77 5.55 -18.38
CA GLY A 239 -4.35 4.22 -18.48
C GLY A 239 -3.42 3.21 -17.81
N PHE A 240 -3.96 2.27 -17.03
CA PHE A 240 -3.16 1.26 -16.34
C PHE A 240 -3.84 -0.11 -16.30
N VAL A 241 -3.03 -1.13 -16.00
CA VAL A 241 -3.50 -2.49 -15.75
C VAL A 241 -3.67 -2.70 -14.25
N ARG A 242 -4.82 -3.21 -13.82
CA ARG A 242 -5.08 -3.59 -12.42
C ARG A 242 -5.46 -5.04 -12.30
N ARG A 243 -5.14 -5.65 -11.17
CA ARG A 243 -5.61 -7.00 -10.85
C ARG A 243 -7.13 -6.99 -10.63
N LEU A 244 -7.79 -8.01 -11.14
CA LEU A 244 -9.20 -8.28 -10.91
C LEU A 244 -9.40 -9.25 -9.75
N PRO A 245 -10.63 -9.31 -9.22
CA PRO A 245 -11.10 -10.43 -8.40
C PRO A 245 -10.64 -11.81 -8.86
N ALA A 246 -10.36 -12.70 -7.91
CA ALA A 246 -10.10 -14.10 -8.21
C ALA A 246 -11.28 -14.71 -8.99
N GLY A 247 -10.99 -15.32 -10.15
CA GLY A 247 -12.00 -15.88 -11.05
C GLY A 247 -12.67 -14.87 -11.99
N ALA A 248 -12.42 -13.56 -11.84
CA ALA A 248 -12.91 -12.56 -12.79
C ALA A 248 -11.94 -12.36 -13.96
N ASN A 249 -12.51 -12.06 -15.12
CA ASN A 249 -11.77 -11.75 -16.33
C ASN A 249 -12.11 -10.34 -16.83
N ALA A 250 -11.17 -9.69 -17.51
CA ALA A 250 -11.45 -8.44 -18.18
C ALA A 250 -12.65 -8.60 -19.13
N SER A 251 -13.60 -7.68 -19.04
CA SER A 251 -14.67 -7.64 -20.03
C SER A 251 -14.09 -7.40 -21.44
N LYS A 252 -14.78 -7.86 -22.49
CA LYS A 252 -14.41 -7.57 -23.89
C LYS A 252 -14.16 -6.08 -24.15
N LYS A 253 -14.93 -5.22 -23.48
CA LYS A 253 -14.75 -3.76 -23.56
C LYS A 253 -13.39 -3.30 -23.01
N GLN A 254 -12.96 -3.86 -21.88
CA GLN A 254 -11.68 -3.52 -21.27
C GLN A 254 -10.49 -4.12 -22.04
N LEU A 255 -10.67 -5.32 -22.62
CA LEU A 255 -9.69 -5.89 -23.55
C LEU A 255 -9.51 -5.01 -24.80
N ASN A 256 -10.60 -4.49 -25.37
CA ASN A 256 -10.52 -3.57 -26.51
C ASN A 256 -9.88 -2.23 -26.14
N LEU A 257 -10.18 -1.68 -24.96
CA LEU A 257 -9.57 -0.44 -24.48
C LEU A 257 -8.06 -0.62 -24.24
N HIS A 258 -7.65 -1.77 -23.71
CA HIS A 258 -6.25 -2.13 -23.56
C HIS A 258 -5.53 -2.20 -24.91
N GLN A 259 -6.11 -2.92 -25.88
CA GLN A 259 -5.57 -3.03 -27.23
C GLN A 259 -5.41 -1.66 -27.89
N GLN A 260 -6.42 -0.80 -27.76
CA GLN A 260 -6.38 0.56 -28.29
C GLN A 260 -5.30 1.41 -27.61
N ALA A 261 -5.11 1.28 -26.30
CA ALA A 261 -4.08 2.01 -25.56
C ALA A 261 -2.65 1.57 -25.95
N MET A 262 -2.44 0.29 -26.24
CA MET A 262 -1.17 -0.20 -26.81
C MET A 262 -0.92 0.37 -28.21
N GLU A 263 -1.95 0.45 -29.05
CA GLU A 263 -1.85 1.01 -30.41
C GLU A 263 -1.52 2.51 -30.42
N THR A 264 -1.91 3.23 -29.38
CA THR A 264 -1.64 4.67 -29.23
C THR A 264 -0.41 5.00 -28.38
N GLU A 265 0.40 4.00 -28.02
CA GLU A 265 1.59 4.14 -27.14
C GLU A 265 1.26 4.80 -25.78
N GLU A 266 0.01 4.69 -25.31
CA GLU A 266 -0.41 5.22 -24.01
C GLU A 266 -0.03 4.30 -22.84
N ILE A 267 0.37 3.06 -23.14
CA ILE A 267 0.88 2.06 -22.21
C ILE A 267 1.99 1.24 -22.87
N ASP A 268 3.06 0.96 -22.12
CA ASP A 268 4.18 0.16 -22.60
C ASP A 268 3.84 -1.34 -22.55
N GLY A 269 3.60 -1.94 -23.72
CA GLY A 269 3.89 -3.35 -24.06
C GLY A 269 3.30 -4.51 -23.23
N PHE A 270 2.58 -4.28 -22.14
CA PHE A 270 2.05 -5.36 -21.30
C PHE A 270 0.93 -6.09 -22.03
N THR A 271 1.02 -7.41 -22.15
CA THR A 271 -0.14 -8.23 -22.54
C THR A 271 -1.06 -8.34 -21.32
N LEU A 272 -2.35 -8.03 -21.46
CA LEU A 272 -3.30 -8.12 -20.35
C LEU A 272 -3.48 -9.57 -19.90
N GLU A 273 -2.79 -9.97 -18.84
CA GLU A 273 -2.82 -11.33 -18.31
C GLU A 273 -4.22 -11.72 -17.77
N PRO A 274 -4.56 -13.02 -17.77
CA PRO A 274 -5.78 -13.50 -17.10
C PRO A 274 -5.83 -13.05 -15.63
N GLY A 275 -6.99 -12.56 -15.20
CA GLY A 275 -7.15 -11.99 -13.86
C GLY A 275 -6.69 -10.54 -13.72
N TYR A 276 -6.40 -9.84 -14.81
CA TYR A 276 -6.17 -8.39 -14.84
C TYR A 276 -7.18 -7.68 -15.73
N THR A 277 -7.39 -6.37 -15.53
CA THR A 277 -8.19 -5.50 -16.39
C THR A 277 -7.45 -4.20 -16.66
N PHE A 278 -7.67 -3.64 -17.83
CA PHE A 278 -7.28 -2.27 -18.11
C PHE A 278 -8.28 -1.28 -17.49
N VAL A 279 -7.76 -0.15 -17.02
CA VAL A 279 -8.52 1.02 -16.59
C VAL A 279 -8.03 2.17 -17.44
N LYS A 280 -8.92 2.74 -18.24
CA LYS A 280 -8.59 3.89 -19.09
C LYS A 280 -8.17 5.10 -18.26
N LYS A 281 -7.41 5.99 -18.90
CA LYS A 281 -7.07 7.31 -18.37
C LYS A 281 -8.30 7.99 -17.78
N HIS A 282 -8.20 8.44 -16.53
CA HIS A 282 -9.28 9.11 -15.82
C HIS A 282 -8.74 10.15 -14.85
N HIS A 283 -9.61 11.07 -14.45
CA HIS A 283 -9.27 12.12 -13.51
C HIS A 283 -9.52 11.65 -12.08
N ARG A 284 -8.51 11.72 -11.20
CA ARG A 284 -8.65 11.48 -9.76
C ARG A 284 -8.71 12.82 -9.01
N GLY A 285 -9.73 12.98 -8.16
CA GLY A 285 -9.91 14.16 -7.30
C GLY A 285 -10.97 15.18 -7.76
N GLY A 286 -11.98 14.74 -8.52
CA GLY A 286 -13.17 15.55 -8.86
C GLY A 286 -14.34 15.32 -7.93
#